data_AF-A0A959CXQ2-F1
#
_entry.id   AF-A0A959CXQ2-F1
#
_cell.length_a   1.000
_cell.length_b   1.000
_cell.length_c   1.000
_cell.angle_alpha   90.00
_cell.angle_beta   90.00
_cell.angle_gamma   90.00
#
_symmetry.space_group_name_H-M   'P 1'
#
loop_
_entity.id
_entity.type
_entity.pdbx_description
1 polymer ?
#
loop_
_entity_poly.entity_id
_entity_poly.type
_entity_poly.pdbx_seq_one_letter_code
_entity_poly.pdbx_strand_id
1 'polypeptide(L)'
;LDTANLNIQRTGWYEAELAITDFPVQFDDTYYFSFNVRDQVNVLAINEAQPDRYLTAAFNGMANFNVDNLLSQNLDYSSFSKYQLIVTNGLNNISTGLAFELARFVKEGGNLLVFPGRNANLDSYRSFLQAFPANELLSFEEEPRTVGAVNTEEFIFNDVFENRNANLKLPATQGNFRLATSASRGEERLLSYRDGSAYLAKYQVDKGNLYLCAAPLDEQYNDLVRNGEIFIPMLYKMAISAGKGQKIAYSIGKDEVIEANHQSTSLEIVYKLKGQGNEFIPEQRIIGSKVFLGVNNQVRDAGFYTLFLQEDNPLGTYAFNYDRRESALDYYA
;
A
#
# COMPACT_ATOMS: atom_id res chain seq x y z
N LEU A 1 -24.25 14.63 -9.15
CA LEU A 1 -23.34 14.85 -8.00
C LEU A 1 -22.45 13.63 -8.03
N ASP A 2 -21.28 13.74 -8.65
CA ASP A 2 -20.50 12.55 -9.03
C ASP A 2 -19.43 12.22 -7.98
N THR A 3 -19.25 13.07 -6.97
CA THR A 3 -18.26 12.90 -5.91
C THR A 3 -18.75 13.52 -4.60
N ALA A 4 -18.55 12.80 -3.50
CA ALA A 4 -18.78 13.28 -2.14
C ALA A 4 -17.45 13.31 -1.39
N ASN A 5 -17.13 14.45 -0.75
CA ASN A 5 -15.90 14.61 0.02
C ASN A 5 -16.17 14.33 1.50
N LEU A 6 -15.35 13.47 2.11
CA LEU A 6 -15.41 13.15 3.53
C LEU A 6 -14.23 13.80 4.25
N ASN A 7 -14.50 14.57 5.32
CA ASN A 7 -13.46 15.11 6.20
C ASN A 7 -13.32 14.21 7.43
N ILE A 8 -12.19 13.52 7.54
CA ILE A 8 -11.92 12.52 8.57
C ILE A 8 -11.08 13.18 9.68
N GLN A 9 -11.62 13.25 10.89
CA GLN A 9 -10.98 13.96 12.02
C GLN A 9 -10.43 13.05 13.11
N ARG A 10 -10.82 11.77 13.12
CA ARG A 10 -10.36 10.77 14.10
C ARG A 10 -9.87 9.51 13.40
N THR A 11 -9.11 8.71 14.11
CA THR A 11 -8.62 7.43 13.64
C THR A 11 -9.58 6.31 14.08
N GLY A 12 -9.36 5.08 13.61
CA GLY A 12 -10.22 3.93 13.85
C GLY A 12 -11.13 3.57 12.68
N TRP A 13 -12.09 2.68 12.95
CA TRP A 13 -13.07 2.24 11.97
C TRP A 13 -14.19 3.26 11.79
N TYR A 14 -14.55 3.49 10.54
CA TYR A 14 -15.69 4.28 10.13
C TYR A 14 -16.74 3.39 9.49
N GLU A 15 -17.98 3.65 9.86
CA GLU A 15 -19.19 3.12 9.26
C GLU A 15 -19.81 4.25 8.45
N ALA A 16 -20.09 3.99 7.17
CA ALA A 16 -20.63 4.98 6.28
C ALA A 16 -21.79 4.39 5.46
N GLU A 17 -22.81 5.22 5.29
CA GLU A 17 -24.04 4.89 4.59
C GLU A 17 -24.24 5.87 3.44
N LEU A 18 -24.51 5.35 2.24
CA LEU A 18 -24.95 6.12 1.08
C LEU A 18 -26.38 5.73 0.76
N ALA A 19 -27.33 6.65 0.97
CA ALA A 19 -28.74 6.44 0.68
C ALA A 19 -29.19 7.31 -0.51
N ILE A 20 -30.01 6.75 -1.40
CA ILE A 20 -30.79 7.52 -2.37
C ILE A 20 -32.17 7.78 -1.76
N THR A 21 -32.67 9.01 -1.90
CA THR A 21 -34.03 9.35 -1.50
C THR A 21 -34.87 9.53 -2.76
N ASP A 22 -35.50 8.46 -3.25
CA ASP A 22 -36.53 8.58 -4.27
C ASP A 22 -37.93 8.49 -3.63
N PHE A 23 -38.82 9.38 -4.02
CA PHE A 23 -40.19 9.44 -3.50
C PHE A 23 -41.14 9.19 -4.68
N PRO A 24 -42.12 8.27 -4.59
CA PRO A 24 -42.65 7.61 -3.39
C PRO A 24 -42.17 6.16 -3.16
N VAL A 25 -41.20 5.65 -3.92
CA VAL A 25 -40.79 4.24 -3.86
C VAL A 25 -39.55 4.09 -2.99
N GLN A 26 -39.71 3.56 -1.78
CA GLN A 26 -38.61 3.21 -0.86
C GLN A 26 -38.30 1.72 -0.99
N PHE A 27 -37.52 1.31 -1.99
CA PHE A 27 -36.80 0.03 -1.93
C PHE A 27 -35.35 0.30 -1.54
N ASP A 28 -34.66 -0.71 -0.99
CA ASP A 28 -33.25 -0.77 -0.52
C ASP A 28 -32.23 0.16 -1.21
N ASP A 29 -32.37 1.46 -0.99
CA ASP A 29 -31.56 2.52 -1.62
C ASP A 29 -30.32 2.85 -0.79
N THR A 30 -30.07 2.06 0.25
CA THR A 30 -28.94 2.22 1.15
C THR A 30 -27.76 1.35 0.69
N TYR A 31 -26.56 1.92 0.75
CA TYR A 31 -25.30 1.21 0.57
C TYR A 31 -24.39 1.45 1.77
N TYR A 32 -24.00 0.37 2.43
CA TYR A 32 -23.08 0.40 3.55
C TYR A 32 -21.64 0.16 3.08
N PHE A 33 -20.71 0.95 3.60
CA PHE A 33 -19.28 0.72 3.44
C PHE A 33 -18.53 1.08 4.71
N SER A 34 -17.43 0.38 4.98
CA SER A 34 -16.58 0.62 6.13
C SER A 34 -15.12 0.74 5.72
N PHE A 35 -14.37 1.56 6.45
CA PHE A 35 -12.93 1.72 6.23
C PHE A 35 -12.24 2.06 7.54
N ASN A 36 -10.97 1.68 7.64
CA ASN A 36 -10.14 1.97 8.81
C ASN A 36 -9.15 3.09 8.51
N VAL A 37 -9.13 4.08 9.37
CA VAL A 37 -8.14 5.16 9.37
C VAL A 37 -7.12 4.83 10.44
N ARG A 38 -5.92 4.44 10.03
CA ARG A 38 -4.89 4.00 10.99
C ARG A 38 -4.44 5.15 11.89
N ASP A 39 -4.21 4.83 13.16
CA ASP A 39 -3.66 5.76 14.15
C ASP A 39 -2.22 6.17 13.81
N GLN A 40 -1.44 5.23 13.28
CA GLN A 40 -0.06 5.44 12.89
C GLN A 40 0.28 4.69 11.60
N VAL A 41 1.17 5.27 10.80
CA VAL A 41 1.81 4.67 9.64
C VAL A 41 3.26 4.36 10.00
N ASN A 42 3.58 3.08 10.10
CA ASN A 42 4.92 2.63 10.46
C ASN A 42 5.75 2.40 9.20
N VAL A 43 6.95 2.96 9.19
CA VAL A 43 7.93 2.83 8.12
C VAL A 43 9.21 2.21 8.67
N LEU A 44 9.77 1.24 7.96
CA LEU A 44 11.10 0.70 8.26
C LEU A 44 12.09 1.16 7.19
N ALA A 45 13.12 1.90 7.59
CA ALA A 45 14.26 2.21 6.74
C ALA A 45 15.41 1.23 7.05
N ILE A 46 15.74 0.39 6.07
CA ILE A 46 16.86 -0.55 6.10
C ILE A 46 18.06 0.12 5.43
N ASN A 47 19.06 0.46 6.23
CA ASN A 47 20.21 1.24 5.81
C ASN A 47 21.45 0.35 5.63
N GLU A 48 22.31 0.68 4.66
CA GLU A 48 23.60 0.01 4.46
C GLU A 48 24.58 0.34 5.59
N ALA A 49 24.65 1.61 5.99
CA ALA A 49 25.65 2.09 6.95
C ALA A 49 25.10 3.06 7.99
N GLN A 50 24.51 4.18 7.58
CA GLN A 50 23.91 5.17 8.47
C GLN A 50 22.54 5.58 7.95
N PRO A 51 21.59 5.95 8.84
CA PRO A 51 20.32 6.52 8.44
C PRO A 51 20.49 7.75 7.55
N ASP A 52 19.69 7.87 6.49
CA ASP A 52 19.60 9.12 5.75
C ASP A 52 18.82 10.15 6.58
N ARG A 53 19.47 11.30 6.84
CA ARG A 53 18.90 12.35 7.70
C ARG A 53 17.64 12.99 7.11
N TYR A 54 17.54 13.09 5.78
CA TYR A 54 16.41 13.72 5.11
C TYR A 54 15.23 12.77 5.02
N LEU A 55 15.48 11.49 4.74
CA LEU A 55 14.46 10.44 4.80
C LEU A 55 13.87 10.37 6.21
N THR A 56 14.73 10.35 7.23
CA THR A 56 14.31 10.32 8.63
C THR A 56 13.53 11.60 9.00
N ALA A 57 14.03 12.77 8.61
CA ALA A 57 13.33 14.03 8.86
C ALA A 57 11.99 14.14 8.12
N ALA A 58 11.89 13.62 6.90
CA ALA A 58 10.65 13.62 6.12
C ALA A 58 9.57 12.83 6.84
N PHE A 59 9.87 11.61 7.29
CA PHE A 59 8.90 10.80 8.03
C PHE A 59 8.56 11.39 9.40
N ASN A 60 9.54 11.85 10.17
CA ASN A 60 9.30 12.49 11.47
C ASN A 60 8.52 13.82 11.36
N GLY A 61 8.60 14.49 10.21
CA GLY A 61 7.85 15.71 9.93
C GLY A 61 6.38 15.48 9.55
N MET A 62 6.01 14.24 9.20
CA MET A 62 4.64 13.88 8.85
C MET A 62 3.86 13.43 10.09
N ALA A 63 2.69 14.02 10.31
CA ALA A 63 1.82 13.64 11.43
C ALA A 63 1.41 12.16 11.32
N ASN A 64 1.41 11.45 12.45
CA ASN A 64 1.04 10.03 12.56
C ASN A 64 1.97 9.07 11.81
N PHE A 65 3.19 9.48 11.47
CA PHE A 65 4.21 8.59 10.93
C PHE A 65 5.24 8.24 12.00
N ASN A 66 5.68 6.99 12.00
CA ASN A 66 6.83 6.53 12.76
C ASN A 66 7.83 5.87 11.81
N VAL A 67 9.11 6.20 11.95
CA VAL A 67 10.19 5.59 11.17
C VAL A 67 11.20 4.89 12.07
N ASP A 68 11.32 3.58 11.87
CA ASP A 68 12.38 2.79 12.48
C ASP A 68 13.56 2.72 11.51
N ASN A 69 14.76 2.98 12.01
CA ASN A 69 15.99 2.90 11.22
C ASN A 69 16.83 1.72 11.70
N LEU A 70 17.00 0.71 10.85
CA LEU A 70 17.81 -0.47 11.14
C LEU A 70 18.90 -0.67 10.08
N LEU A 71 19.98 -1.35 10.47
CA LEU A 71 21.00 -1.81 9.54
C LEU A 71 20.59 -3.14 8.93
N SER A 72 20.98 -3.37 7.67
CA SER A 72 20.68 -4.61 6.93
C SER A 72 21.13 -5.91 7.62
N GLN A 73 22.09 -5.81 8.55
CA GLN A 73 22.66 -6.95 9.28
C GLN A 73 21.86 -7.34 10.54
N ASN A 74 21.02 -6.44 11.07
CA ASN A 74 20.33 -6.60 12.36
C ASN A 74 18.81 -6.49 12.19
N LEU A 75 18.26 -7.31 11.29
CA LEU A 75 16.83 -7.28 10.96
C LEU A 75 16.08 -8.42 11.64
N ASP A 76 14.97 -8.07 12.30
CA ASP A 76 13.95 -9.02 12.73
C ASP A 76 12.85 -9.08 11.66
N TYR A 77 12.91 -10.09 10.79
CA TYR A 77 11.93 -10.24 9.70
C TYR A 77 10.50 -10.50 10.19
N SER A 78 10.32 -11.01 11.41
CA SER A 78 8.97 -11.23 11.97
C SER A 78 8.21 -9.92 12.17
N SER A 79 8.93 -8.81 12.33
CA SER A 79 8.37 -7.47 12.51
C SER A 79 7.89 -6.83 11.20
N PHE A 80 8.27 -7.33 10.02
CA PHE A 80 7.99 -6.67 8.73
C PHE A 80 6.50 -6.42 8.50
N SER A 81 5.65 -7.36 8.93
CA SER A 81 4.19 -7.27 8.84
C SER A 81 3.56 -6.08 9.59
N LYS A 82 4.30 -5.43 10.51
CA LYS A 82 3.85 -4.26 11.26
C LYS A 82 3.97 -2.95 10.46
N TYR A 83 4.82 -2.93 9.44
CA TYR A 83 5.11 -1.75 8.63
C TYR A 83 4.18 -1.66 7.42
N GLN A 84 3.94 -0.44 6.95
CA GLN A 84 3.19 -0.18 5.71
C GLN A 84 4.14 0.09 4.55
N LEU A 85 5.33 0.64 4.85
CA LEU A 85 6.39 0.89 3.90
C LEU A 85 7.71 0.37 4.47
N ILE A 86 8.45 -0.39 3.66
CA ILE A 86 9.86 -0.67 3.89
C ILE A 86 10.66 0.08 2.84
N VAL A 87 11.70 0.81 3.26
CA VAL A 87 12.65 1.51 2.38
C VAL A 87 14.00 0.83 2.49
N THR A 88 14.56 0.34 1.38
CA THR A 88 15.98 -0.05 1.34
C THR A 88 16.80 1.14 0.88
N ASN A 89 17.68 1.61 1.75
CA ASN A 89 18.45 2.84 1.54
C ASN A 89 19.92 2.51 1.28
N GLY A 90 20.29 2.52 0.00
CA GLY A 90 21.69 2.46 -0.43
C GLY A 90 22.35 1.11 -0.26
N LEU A 91 21.58 0.01 -0.18
CA LEU A 91 22.15 -1.32 0.04
C LEU A 91 23.04 -1.74 -1.13
N ASN A 92 24.27 -2.17 -0.86
CA ASN A 92 25.14 -2.70 -1.91
C ASN A 92 24.84 -4.16 -2.23
N ASN A 93 24.34 -4.92 -1.26
CA ASN A 93 23.93 -6.31 -1.45
C ASN A 93 22.60 -6.55 -0.74
N ILE A 94 21.71 -7.30 -1.40
CA ILE A 94 20.49 -7.83 -0.81
C ILE A 94 20.70 -9.33 -0.64
N SER A 95 20.78 -9.79 0.61
CA SER A 95 20.93 -11.22 0.91
C SER A 95 19.69 -12.00 0.43
N THR A 96 19.85 -13.29 0.14
CA THR A 96 18.72 -14.13 -0.31
C THR A 96 17.60 -14.20 0.74
N GLY A 97 17.95 -14.21 2.03
CA GLY A 97 16.97 -14.16 3.12
C GLY A 97 16.19 -12.84 3.15
N LEU A 98 16.88 -11.71 3.03
CA LEU A 98 16.22 -10.40 2.97
C LEU A 98 15.33 -10.27 1.72
N ALA A 99 15.82 -10.73 0.56
CA ALA A 99 15.06 -10.73 -0.69
C ALA A 99 13.75 -11.53 -0.57
N PHE A 100 13.82 -12.71 0.04
CA PHE A 100 12.65 -13.57 0.25
C PHE A 100 11.60 -12.89 1.14
N GLU A 101 12.01 -12.35 2.29
CA GLU A 101 11.08 -11.72 3.24
C GLU A 101 10.51 -10.40 2.72
N LEU A 102 11.31 -9.60 1.99
CA LEU A 102 10.81 -8.41 1.29
C LEU A 102 9.78 -8.78 0.22
N ALA A 103 10.04 -9.81 -0.58
CA ALA A 103 9.08 -10.28 -1.59
C ALA A 103 7.77 -10.77 -0.95
N ARG A 104 7.87 -11.52 0.16
CA ARG A 104 6.70 -11.94 0.94
C ARG A 104 5.92 -10.74 1.48
N PHE A 105 6.61 -9.77 2.10
CA PHE A 105 6.02 -8.55 2.64
C PHE A 105 5.23 -7.79 1.57
N VAL A 106 5.80 -7.61 0.37
CA VAL A 106 5.10 -6.95 -0.75
C VAL A 106 3.89 -7.75 -1.20
N LYS A 107 4.02 -9.07 -1.38
CA LYS A 107 2.88 -9.94 -1.80
C LYS A 107 1.73 -9.92 -0.81
N GLU A 108 2.02 -9.78 0.48
CA GLU A 108 1.03 -9.67 1.57
C GLU A 108 0.39 -8.27 1.69
N GLY A 109 0.79 -7.31 0.85
CA GLY A 109 0.17 -5.99 0.75
C GLY A 109 1.04 -4.81 1.18
N GLY A 110 2.30 -5.07 1.55
CA GLY A 110 3.26 -4.03 1.90
C GLY A 110 3.77 -3.25 0.69
N ASN A 111 4.27 -2.04 0.93
CA ASN A 111 4.97 -1.24 -0.08
C ASN A 111 6.47 -1.27 0.15
N LEU A 112 7.24 -1.50 -0.89
CA LEU A 112 8.70 -1.54 -0.82
C LEU A 112 9.29 -0.46 -1.73
N LEU A 113 10.05 0.48 -1.16
CA LEU A 113 10.79 1.49 -1.90
C LEU A 113 12.28 1.16 -1.88
N VAL A 114 12.88 1.06 -3.06
CA VAL A 114 14.28 0.64 -3.23
C VAL A 114 15.11 1.77 -3.81
N PHE A 115 16.10 2.21 -3.03
CA PHE A 115 17.20 3.03 -3.50
C PHE A 115 18.48 2.19 -3.53
N PRO A 116 19.01 1.82 -4.70
CA PRO A 116 20.22 1.01 -4.76
C PRO A 116 21.45 1.76 -4.24
N GLY A 117 22.40 1.05 -3.63
CA GLY A 117 23.71 1.61 -3.32
C GLY A 117 24.49 1.92 -4.60
N ARG A 118 25.37 2.95 -4.58
CA ARG A 118 26.24 3.26 -5.73
C ARG A 118 27.04 2.04 -6.19
N ASN A 119 27.51 1.23 -5.24
CA ASN A 119 28.30 0.03 -5.49
C ASN A 119 27.45 -1.25 -5.43
N ALA A 120 26.16 -1.16 -5.81
CA ALA A 120 25.26 -2.30 -5.82
C ALA A 120 25.79 -3.46 -6.65
N ASN A 121 25.81 -4.65 -6.04
CA ASN A 121 26.12 -5.90 -6.70
C ASN A 121 24.95 -6.29 -7.62
N LEU A 122 25.19 -6.23 -8.94
CA LEU A 122 24.14 -6.44 -9.93
C LEU A 122 23.56 -7.85 -9.91
N ASP A 123 24.33 -8.87 -9.52
CA ASP A 123 23.84 -10.26 -9.46
C ASP A 123 22.90 -10.47 -8.26
N SER A 124 23.23 -9.87 -7.11
CA SER A 124 22.36 -9.83 -5.94
C SER A 124 21.05 -9.11 -6.24
N TYR A 125 21.11 -7.92 -6.87
CA TYR A 125 19.90 -7.19 -7.27
C TYR A 125 19.11 -7.92 -8.35
N ARG A 126 19.75 -8.56 -9.33
CA ARG A 126 19.06 -9.38 -10.33
C ARG A 126 18.27 -10.50 -9.66
N SER A 127 18.89 -11.21 -8.72
CA SER A 127 18.24 -12.30 -7.97
C SER A 127 17.07 -11.80 -7.13
N PHE A 128 17.22 -10.65 -6.47
CA PHE A 128 16.16 -10.00 -5.71
C PHE A 128 14.99 -9.55 -6.62
N LEU A 129 15.28 -8.85 -7.72
CA LEU A 129 14.29 -8.27 -8.62
C LEU A 129 13.52 -9.34 -9.42
N GLN A 130 14.10 -10.53 -9.61
CA GLN A 130 13.41 -11.68 -10.23
C GLN A 130 12.18 -12.17 -9.46
N ALA A 131 12.08 -11.88 -8.16
CA ALA A 131 10.88 -12.20 -7.37
C ALA A 131 9.67 -11.29 -7.71
N PHE A 132 9.90 -10.26 -8.52
CA PHE A 132 8.93 -9.24 -8.93
C PHE A 132 8.87 -9.17 -10.47
N PRO A 133 7.79 -8.63 -11.07
CA PRO A 133 7.76 -8.32 -12.50
C PRO A 133 8.56 -7.03 -12.80
N ALA A 134 9.69 -6.82 -12.13
CA ALA A 134 10.44 -5.56 -12.10
C ALA A 134 11.60 -5.55 -13.08
N ASN A 135 11.98 -4.39 -13.62
CA ASN A 135 13.16 -4.27 -14.48
C ASN A 135 14.45 -4.53 -13.69
N GLU A 136 15.51 -4.98 -14.37
CA GLU A 136 16.83 -5.24 -13.76
C GLU A 136 17.69 -3.97 -13.75
N LEU A 137 18.52 -3.83 -12.70
CA LEU A 137 19.62 -2.88 -12.70
C LEU A 137 20.74 -3.36 -13.64
N LEU A 138 21.18 -2.47 -14.52
CA LEU A 138 22.35 -2.65 -15.37
C LEU A 138 23.54 -1.86 -14.79
N SER A 139 24.47 -1.37 -15.62
CA SER A 139 25.60 -0.58 -15.16
C SER A 139 25.17 0.73 -14.49
N PHE A 140 25.92 1.11 -13.45
CA PHE A 140 25.90 2.46 -12.90
C PHE A 140 26.72 3.39 -13.80
N GLU A 141 26.17 4.55 -14.13
CA GLU A 141 26.77 5.55 -15.00
C GLU A 141 26.79 6.90 -14.27
N GLU A 142 27.95 7.54 -14.19
CA GLU A 142 28.12 8.91 -13.67
C GLU A 142 27.77 9.93 -14.77
N GLU A 143 26.55 9.85 -15.27
CA GLU A 143 26.01 10.76 -16.27
C GLU A 143 24.89 11.62 -15.64
N PRO A 144 25.01 12.96 -15.71
CA PRO A 144 23.96 13.83 -15.23
C PRO A 144 22.66 13.65 -16.02
N ARG A 145 21.55 13.36 -15.34
CA ARG A 145 20.21 13.25 -15.95
C ARG A 145 19.18 14.02 -15.14
N THR A 146 18.26 14.68 -15.83
CA THR A 146 17.18 15.45 -15.19
C THR A 146 15.85 14.77 -15.43
N VAL A 147 15.02 14.67 -14.39
CA VAL A 147 13.63 14.22 -14.50
C VAL A 147 12.85 15.24 -15.32
N GLY A 148 12.14 14.76 -16.33
CA GLY A 148 11.38 15.59 -17.28
C GLY A 148 9.87 15.41 -17.19
N ALA A 149 9.40 14.32 -16.57
CA ALA A 149 7.97 14.01 -16.50
C ALA A 149 7.59 13.36 -15.16
N VAL A 150 6.40 13.71 -14.68
CA VAL A 150 5.73 13.13 -13.51
C VAL A 150 4.40 12.54 -13.98
N ASN A 151 4.12 11.30 -13.60
CA ASN A 151 2.83 10.67 -13.90
C ASN A 151 1.76 11.14 -12.89
N THR A 152 1.08 12.25 -13.21
CA THR A 152 0.04 12.84 -12.36
C THR A 152 -1.31 12.11 -12.41
N GLU A 153 -1.43 11.05 -13.21
CA GLU A 153 -2.64 10.21 -13.26
C GLU A 153 -2.57 9.07 -12.24
N GLU A 154 -1.36 8.69 -11.83
CA GLU A 154 -1.14 7.62 -10.88
C GLU A 154 -1.36 8.09 -9.43
N PHE A 155 -1.84 7.20 -8.56
CA PHE A 155 -2.19 7.51 -7.16
C PHE A 155 -1.10 8.26 -6.40
N ILE A 156 0.18 7.98 -6.62
CA ILE A 156 1.32 8.60 -5.94
C ILE A 156 1.42 10.11 -6.22
N PHE A 157 0.99 10.57 -7.41
CA PHE A 157 1.09 11.99 -7.79
C PHE A 157 -0.23 12.61 -8.26
N ASN A 158 -1.33 11.86 -8.28
CA ASN A 158 -2.65 12.42 -8.51
C ASN A 158 -2.98 13.44 -7.42
N ASP A 159 -3.61 14.55 -7.79
CA ASP A 159 -4.03 15.61 -6.86
C ASP A 159 -2.93 16.23 -5.97
N VAL A 160 -1.65 15.96 -6.26
CA VAL A 160 -0.50 16.58 -5.56
C VAL A 160 -0.24 17.99 -6.11
N PHE A 161 -0.51 18.20 -7.40
CA PHE A 161 -0.25 19.45 -8.11
C PHE A 161 -1.56 20.08 -8.59
N GLU A 162 -1.89 21.26 -8.05
CA GLU A 162 -3.08 22.02 -8.49
C GLU A 162 -2.97 22.45 -9.96
N ASN A 163 -1.78 22.88 -10.39
CA ASN A 163 -1.51 23.29 -11.76
C ASN A 163 -0.52 22.35 -12.45
N ARG A 164 -1.05 21.42 -13.24
CA ARG A 164 -0.27 20.45 -14.02
C ARG A 164 0.63 21.09 -15.09
N ASN A 165 0.39 22.36 -15.44
CA ASN A 165 1.16 23.13 -16.42
C ASN A 165 2.22 24.03 -15.77
N ALA A 166 2.36 24.02 -14.44
CA ALA A 166 3.41 24.79 -13.77
C ALA A 166 4.79 24.21 -14.12
N ASN A 167 5.81 25.08 -14.19
CA ASN A 167 7.21 24.66 -14.32
C ASN A 167 7.66 24.03 -12.99
N LEU A 168 7.32 22.76 -12.77
CA LEU A 168 7.75 22.01 -11.60
C LEU A 168 9.27 21.88 -11.61
N LYS A 169 9.91 22.19 -10.49
CA LYS A 169 11.31 21.83 -10.30
C LYS A 169 11.33 20.33 -10.04
N LEU A 170 11.90 19.56 -10.96
CA LEU A 170 11.99 18.10 -10.85
C LEU A 170 13.41 17.67 -10.47
N PRO A 171 13.58 16.49 -9.82
CA PRO A 171 14.88 16.04 -9.37
C PRO A 171 15.83 15.72 -10.53
N ALA A 172 17.11 15.67 -10.21
CA ALA A 172 18.19 15.32 -11.11
C ALA A 172 19.19 14.41 -10.41
N THR A 173 19.88 13.60 -11.22
CA THR A 173 20.94 12.72 -10.76
C THR A 173 22.26 13.11 -11.39
N GLN A 174 23.37 12.89 -10.67
CA GLN A 174 24.74 12.94 -11.17
C GLN A 174 25.27 11.53 -11.49
N GLY A 175 24.57 10.49 -11.01
CA GLY A 175 24.81 9.11 -11.44
C GLY A 175 23.61 8.22 -11.15
N ASN A 176 23.39 7.25 -12.03
CA ASN A 176 22.23 6.36 -11.98
C ASN A 176 22.54 5.01 -12.64
N PHE A 177 21.79 3.99 -12.25
CA PHE A 177 21.72 2.71 -12.94
C PHE A 177 20.84 2.83 -14.17
N ARG A 178 21.26 2.22 -15.28
CA ARG A 178 20.31 1.93 -16.36
C ARG A 178 19.34 0.84 -15.90
N LEU A 179 18.05 1.06 -16.16
CA LEU A 179 17.03 0.03 -15.99
C LEU A 179 16.82 -0.69 -17.33
N ALA A 180 16.82 -2.01 -17.30
CA ALA A 180 16.45 -2.79 -18.48
C ALA A 180 15.02 -2.42 -18.93
N THR A 181 14.78 -2.26 -20.23
CA THR A 181 13.42 -1.99 -20.74
C THR A 181 12.85 -3.26 -21.34
N SER A 182 11.78 -3.79 -20.74
CA SER A 182 11.06 -4.95 -21.28
C SER A 182 9.56 -4.71 -21.23
N ALA A 183 8.91 -4.63 -22.39
CA ALA A 183 7.46 -4.40 -22.51
C ALA A 183 6.61 -5.51 -21.84
N SER A 184 7.19 -6.67 -21.58
CA SER A 184 6.54 -7.77 -20.84
C SER A 184 6.54 -7.58 -19.32
N ARG A 185 7.33 -6.64 -18.79
CA ARG A 185 7.40 -6.34 -17.36
C ARG A 185 6.40 -5.23 -17.04
N GLY A 186 5.68 -5.36 -15.93
CA GLY A 186 4.56 -4.49 -15.54
C GLY A 186 4.98 -3.12 -15.03
N GLU A 187 5.91 -2.47 -15.74
CA GLU A 187 6.45 -1.16 -15.39
C GLU A 187 5.39 -0.06 -15.51
N GLU A 188 5.12 0.62 -14.42
CA GLU A 188 4.40 1.88 -14.38
C GLU A 188 5.40 2.99 -13.99
N ARG A 189 5.75 3.89 -14.91
CA ARG A 189 6.70 4.97 -14.63
C ARG A 189 6.01 6.06 -13.83
N LEU A 190 6.54 6.36 -12.65
CA LEU A 190 6.07 7.46 -11.80
C LEU A 190 6.81 8.76 -12.13
N LEU A 191 8.13 8.66 -12.32
CA LEU A 191 9.00 9.76 -12.73
C LEU A 191 9.89 9.26 -13.87
N SER A 192 10.01 10.06 -14.93
CA SER A 192 10.86 9.73 -16.09
C SER A 192 11.89 10.81 -16.34
N TYR A 193 13.11 10.40 -16.68
CA TYR A 193 14.13 11.28 -17.22
C TYR A 193 13.68 11.89 -18.56
N ARG A 194 14.31 13.01 -18.95
CA ARG A 194 14.01 13.68 -20.23
C ARG A 194 14.24 12.81 -21.47
N ASP A 195 15.07 11.79 -21.37
CA ASP A 195 15.30 10.80 -22.42
C ASP A 195 14.23 9.69 -22.47
N GLY A 196 13.23 9.75 -21.58
CA GLY A 196 12.14 8.78 -21.46
C GLY A 196 12.45 7.55 -20.62
N SER A 197 13.68 7.38 -20.14
CA SER A 197 14.04 6.31 -19.22
C SER A 197 13.43 6.53 -17.84
N ALA A 198 13.15 5.44 -17.11
CA ALA A 198 12.55 5.54 -15.79
C ALA A 198 13.55 6.04 -14.74
N TYR A 199 13.16 7.09 -14.01
CA TYR A 199 13.85 7.52 -12.79
C TYR A 199 13.31 6.77 -11.57
N LEU A 200 11.98 6.63 -11.50
CA LEU A 200 11.26 5.89 -10.45
C LEU A 200 10.14 5.11 -11.11
N ALA A 201 10.21 3.78 -10.99
CA ALA A 201 9.23 2.85 -11.53
C ALA A 201 8.46 2.18 -10.40
N LYS A 202 7.18 1.89 -10.65
CA LYS A 202 6.30 1.09 -9.81
C LYS A 202 5.99 -0.23 -10.50
N TYR A 203 5.92 -1.29 -9.71
CA TYR A 203 5.50 -2.62 -10.12
C TYR A 203 4.47 -3.15 -9.13
N GLN A 204 3.26 -3.41 -9.60
CA GLN A 204 2.23 -4.04 -8.77
C GLN A 204 2.54 -5.53 -8.61
N VAL A 205 2.56 -6.03 -7.37
CA VAL A 205 2.87 -7.43 -7.05
C VAL A 205 1.82 -7.94 -6.08
N ASP A 206 0.95 -8.82 -6.55
CA ASP A 206 -0.24 -9.28 -5.82
C ASP A 206 -1.00 -8.10 -5.17
N LYS A 207 -0.99 -8.04 -3.83
CA LYS A 207 -1.68 -7.04 -3.03
C LYS A 207 -0.84 -5.79 -2.72
N GLY A 208 0.44 -5.74 -3.07
CA GLY A 208 1.35 -4.65 -2.72
C GLY A 208 2.07 -4.06 -3.91
N ASN A 209 3.06 -3.21 -3.64
CA ASN A 209 3.82 -2.50 -4.67
C ASN A 209 5.32 -2.51 -4.38
N LEU A 210 6.11 -2.72 -5.43
CA LEU A 210 7.54 -2.40 -5.45
C LEU A 210 7.74 -1.08 -6.18
N TYR A 211 8.48 -0.17 -5.58
CA TYR A 211 8.98 1.07 -6.17
C TYR A 211 10.50 0.99 -6.28
N LEU A 212 11.02 1.15 -7.49
CA LEU A 212 12.45 1.05 -7.77
C LEU A 212 12.95 2.39 -8.31
N CYS A 213 13.85 3.04 -7.56
CA CYS A 213 14.57 4.20 -8.06
C CYS A 213 15.81 3.75 -8.84
N ALA A 214 16.08 4.41 -9.96
CA ALA A 214 17.25 4.17 -10.77
C ALA A 214 18.54 4.70 -10.13
N ALA A 215 18.48 5.46 -9.03
CA ALA A 215 19.64 6.08 -8.41
C ALA A 215 19.67 5.86 -6.89
N PRO A 216 20.87 5.95 -6.26
CA PRO A 216 20.98 6.06 -4.81
C PRO A 216 20.18 7.25 -4.27
N LEU A 217 19.80 7.20 -2.99
CA LEU A 217 19.19 8.36 -2.31
C LEU A 217 20.24 9.42 -1.91
N ASP A 218 21.52 9.03 -1.89
CA ASP A 218 22.65 9.87 -1.53
C ASP A 218 22.69 11.17 -2.36
N GLU A 219 22.73 12.31 -1.65
CA GLU A 219 22.74 13.66 -2.23
C GLU A 219 23.89 13.93 -3.19
N GLN A 220 24.98 13.15 -3.10
CA GLN A 220 26.07 13.26 -4.07
C GLN A 220 25.62 12.86 -5.48
N TYR A 221 24.70 11.89 -5.59
CA TYR A 221 24.25 11.33 -6.86
C TYR A 221 22.83 11.69 -7.21
N ASN A 222 22.01 12.10 -6.25
CA ASN A 222 20.58 12.31 -6.44
C ASN A 222 20.05 13.44 -5.56
N ASP A 223 19.51 14.49 -6.17
CA ASP A 223 19.00 15.64 -5.41
C ASP A 223 17.54 15.49 -4.95
N LEU A 224 16.93 14.30 -5.10
CA LEU A 224 15.54 14.03 -4.72
C LEU A 224 15.18 14.51 -3.32
N VAL A 225 16.04 14.28 -2.32
CA VAL A 225 15.78 14.71 -0.93
C VAL A 225 15.72 16.25 -0.78
N ARG A 226 16.27 17.01 -1.73
CA ARG A 226 16.17 18.48 -1.80
C ARG A 226 14.91 18.93 -2.54
N ASN A 227 14.21 18.02 -3.19
CA ASN A 227 13.00 18.28 -3.95
C ASN A 227 11.77 17.96 -3.10
N GLY A 228 11.44 18.81 -2.14
CA GLY A 228 10.35 18.57 -1.18
C GLY A 228 8.97 18.40 -1.83
N GLU A 229 8.72 19.06 -2.96
CA GLU A 229 7.47 18.98 -3.73
C GLU A 229 7.23 17.60 -4.35
N ILE A 230 8.30 16.83 -4.57
CA ILE A 230 8.22 15.44 -5.06
C ILE A 230 8.42 14.48 -3.89
N PHE A 231 9.48 14.67 -3.11
CA PHE A 231 9.92 13.70 -2.10
C PHE A 231 8.89 13.48 -0.99
N ILE A 232 8.31 14.54 -0.43
CA ILE A 232 7.36 14.44 0.68
C ILE A 232 6.05 13.75 0.26
N PRO A 233 5.32 14.22 -0.78
CA PRO A 233 4.07 13.57 -1.17
C PRO A 233 4.29 12.15 -1.69
N MET A 234 5.42 11.89 -2.36
CA MET A 234 5.80 10.55 -2.79
C MET A 234 5.90 9.59 -1.60
N LEU A 235 6.67 9.93 -0.56
CA LEU A 235 6.82 9.08 0.63
C LEU A 235 5.50 8.90 1.37
N TYR A 236 4.71 9.97 1.53
CA TYR A 236 3.41 9.90 2.18
C TYR A 236 2.49 8.91 1.45
N LYS A 237 2.28 9.12 0.15
CA LYS A 237 1.36 8.32 -0.66
C LYS A 237 1.82 6.88 -0.84
N MET A 238 3.12 6.62 -0.94
CA MET A 238 3.66 5.25 -0.96
C MET A 238 3.42 4.52 0.36
N ALA A 239 3.44 5.22 1.49
CA ALA A 239 3.22 4.62 2.80
C ALA A 239 1.73 4.38 3.10
N ILE A 240 0.84 5.24 2.59
CA ILE A 240 -0.61 5.09 2.78
C ILE A 240 -1.29 4.32 1.64
N SER A 241 -0.61 4.08 0.52
CA SER A 241 -1.17 3.29 -0.57
C SER A 241 -1.38 1.87 -0.07
N ALA A 242 -2.61 1.52 0.30
CA ALA A 242 -2.99 0.12 0.39
C ALA A 242 -2.91 -0.43 -1.04
N GLY A 243 -2.12 -1.48 -1.27
CA GLY A 243 -2.21 -2.11 -2.58
C GLY A 243 -3.60 -2.72 -2.77
N LYS A 244 -3.98 -2.95 -4.03
CA LYS A 244 -5.34 -3.33 -4.42
C LYS A 244 -5.81 -4.52 -3.57
N GLY A 245 -6.76 -4.31 -2.66
CA GLY A 245 -7.28 -5.43 -1.86
C GLY A 245 -8.11 -5.13 -0.62
N GLN A 246 -8.09 -3.91 -0.05
CA GLN A 246 -8.92 -3.65 1.13
C GLN A 246 -10.37 -3.37 0.71
N LYS A 247 -11.16 -4.42 0.68
CA LYS A 247 -12.58 -4.38 0.34
C LYS A 247 -13.35 -3.60 1.42
N ILE A 248 -13.99 -2.50 1.01
CA ILE A 248 -14.74 -1.61 1.92
C ILE A 248 -16.21 -2.00 2.08
N ALA A 249 -16.70 -2.89 1.21
CA ALA A 249 -18.09 -3.35 1.22
C ALA A 249 -18.19 -4.76 0.62
N TYR A 250 -19.02 -5.60 1.22
CA TYR A 250 -19.22 -7.01 0.90
C TYR A 250 -20.65 -7.22 0.40
N SER A 251 -20.84 -8.17 -0.51
CA SER A 251 -22.14 -8.60 -1.03
C SER A 251 -22.57 -9.91 -0.37
N ILE A 252 -23.74 -9.90 0.28
CA ILE A 252 -24.35 -11.08 0.90
C ILE A 252 -24.61 -12.14 -0.18
N GLY A 253 -24.32 -13.41 0.14
CA GLY A 253 -24.49 -14.54 -0.79
C GLY A 253 -23.42 -14.65 -1.89
N LYS A 254 -22.48 -13.69 -1.96
CA LYS A 254 -21.35 -13.72 -2.91
C LYS A 254 -19.99 -13.67 -2.22
N ASP A 255 -19.85 -12.81 -1.23
CA ASP A 255 -18.60 -12.63 -0.51
C ASP A 255 -18.63 -13.39 0.82
N GLU A 256 -18.31 -14.67 0.75
CA GLU A 256 -18.41 -15.59 1.89
C GLU A 256 -17.18 -15.60 2.79
N VAL A 257 -16.07 -14.98 2.39
CA VAL A 257 -14.81 -14.97 3.16
C VAL A 257 -14.34 -13.55 3.42
N ILE A 258 -14.13 -13.24 4.70
CA ILE A 258 -13.49 -12.03 5.18
C ILE A 258 -12.02 -12.32 5.52
N GLU A 259 -11.13 -11.39 5.20
CA GLU A 259 -9.73 -11.42 5.63
C GLU A 259 -9.50 -10.40 6.74
N ALA A 260 -8.85 -10.82 7.83
CA ALA A 260 -8.44 -9.96 8.94
C ALA A 260 -6.99 -10.27 9.37
N ASN A 261 -6.37 -9.31 10.07
CA ASN A 261 -5.05 -9.54 10.69
C ASN A 261 -5.21 -10.44 11.92
N HIS A 262 -4.33 -11.42 12.06
CA HIS A 262 -4.27 -12.30 13.22
C HIS A 262 -3.37 -11.67 14.29
N GLN A 263 -3.92 -11.39 15.48
CA GLN A 263 -3.23 -10.61 16.52
C GLN A 263 -2.91 -11.37 17.81
N SER A 264 -2.94 -12.71 17.82
CA SER A 264 -2.72 -13.46 19.08
C SER A 264 -1.92 -14.75 18.90
N THR A 265 -1.17 -15.11 19.94
CA THR A 265 -0.37 -16.34 20.05
C THR A 265 -1.04 -17.42 20.92
N SER A 266 -2.26 -17.16 21.42
CA SER A 266 -3.02 -18.08 22.26
C SER A 266 -3.69 -19.19 21.44
N LEU A 267 -3.80 -20.39 22.02
CA LEU A 267 -4.47 -21.54 21.39
C LEU A 267 -6.00 -21.50 21.52
N GLU A 268 -6.55 -20.64 22.40
CA GLU A 268 -7.99 -20.50 22.65
C GLU A 268 -8.54 -19.19 22.06
N ILE A 269 -8.32 -18.99 20.77
CA ILE A 269 -8.83 -17.82 20.04
C ILE A 269 -10.14 -18.19 19.35
N VAL A 270 -11.22 -17.50 19.71
CA VAL A 270 -12.49 -17.56 18.99
C VAL A 270 -12.82 -16.16 18.47
N TYR A 271 -12.72 -15.99 17.16
CA TYR A 271 -13.24 -14.79 16.51
C TYR A 271 -14.77 -14.83 16.49
N LYS A 272 -15.41 -13.69 16.75
CA LYS A 272 -16.87 -13.53 16.69
C LYS A 272 -17.25 -12.33 15.84
N LEU A 273 -18.32 -12.45 15.06
CA LEU A 273 -18.91 -11.33 14.33
C LEU A 273 -20.23 -10.94 14.98
N LYS A 274 -20.42 -9.64 15.21
CA LYS A 274 -21.63 -9.07 15.81
C LYS A 274 -22.20 -7.98 14.91
N GLY A 275 -23.44 -8.17 14.46
CA GLY A 275 -24.25 -7.19 13.74
C GLY A 275 -25.31 -6.55 14.64
N GLN A 276 -26.28 -5.86 14.03
CA GLN A 276 -27.34 -5.16 14.78
C GLN A 276 -28.30 -6.09 15.54
N GLY A 277 -28.53 -7.32 15.05
CA GLY A 277 -29.50 -8.26 15.65
C GLY A 277 -28.99 -9.69 15.81
N ASN A 278 -27.75 -9.98 15.41
CA ASN A 278 -27.17 -11.32 15.45
C ASN A 278 -25.68 -11.29 15.83
N GLU A 279 -25.24 -12.36 16.49
CA GLU A 279 -23.84 -12.65 16.77
C GLU A 279 -23.57 -14.10 16.38
N PHE A 280 -22.43 -14.36 15.75
CA PHE A 280 -22.05 -15.70 15.35
C PHE A 280 -20.53 -15.89 15.34
N ILE A 281 -20.13 -17.15 15.39
CA ILE A 281 -18.73 -17.59 15.26
C ILE A 281 -18.55 -18.05 13.81
N PRO A 282 -17.83 -17.30 12.95
CA PRO A 282 -17.56 -17.74 11.59
C PRO A 282 -16.60 -18.94 11.57
N GLU A 283 -16.52 -19.63 10.43
CA GLU A 283 -15.44 -20.59 10.19
C GLU A 283 -14.10 -19.86 10.14
N GLN A 284 -13.04 -20.42 10.73
CA GLN A 284 -11.79 -19.69 10.96
C GLN A 284 -10.62 -20.50 10.44
N ARG A 285 -9.84 -19.90 9.54
CA ARG A 285 -8.59 -20.48 9.04
C ARG A 285 -7.45 -19.49 9.20
N ILE A 286 -6.52 -19.82 10.07
CA ILE A 286 -5.32 -19.00 10.31
C ILE A 286 -4.23 -19.44 9.35
N ILE A 287 -3.63 -18.49 8.62
CA ILE A 287 -2.49 -18.73 7.73
C ILE A 287 -1.48 -17.60 7.98
N GLY A 288 -0.38 -17.92 8.67
CA GLY A 288 0.64 -16.93 9.02
C GLY A 288 0.08 -15.79 9.88
N SER A 289 0.18 -14.57 9.38
CA SER A 289 -0.27 -13.33 10.04
C SER A 289 -1.73 -12.97 9.77
N LYS A 290 -2.48 -13.84 9.06
CA LYS A 290 -3.86 -13.59 8.64
C LYS A 290 -4.82 -14.62 9.21
N VAL A 291 -6.07 -14.19 9.40
CA VAL A 291 -7.22 -15.08 9.63
C VAL A 291 -8.24 -14.87 8.52
N PHE A 292 -8.69 -15.98 7.94
CA PHE A 292 -9.77 -16.03 6.97
C PHE A 292 -11.03 -16.50 7.69
N LEU A 293 -12.10 -15.71 7.59
CA LEU A 293 -13.35 -15.90 8.29
C LEU A 293 -14.45 -16.22 7.28
N GLY A 294 -14.90 -17.47 7.25
CA GLY A 294 -16.01 -17.92 6.43
C GLY A 294 -17.34 -17.53 7.08
N VAL A 295 -18.04 -16.55 6.49
CA VAL A 295 -19.34 -16.05 6.99
C VAL A 295 -20.52 -16.80 6.39
N ASN A 296 -20.37 -17.41 5.22
CA ASN A 296 -21.39 -18.24 4.55
C ASN A 296 -22.80 -17.58 4.63
N ASN A 297 -23.84 -18.36 4.96
CA ASN A 297 -25.22 -17.89 5.10
C ASN A 297 -25.57 -17.35 6.51
N GLN A 298 -24.57 -17.00 7.32
CA GLN A 298 -24.79 -16.47 8.68
C GLN A 298 -25.07 -14.97 8.69
N VAL A 299 -24.60 -14.24 7.68
CA VAL A 299 -24.99 -12.84 7.40
C VAL A 299 -26.28 -12.85 6.59
N ARG A 300 -27.36 -12.32 7.17
CA ARG A 300 -28.69 -12.29 6.54
C ARG A 300 -29.19 -10.89 6.23
N ASP A 301 -28.72 -9.91 7.00
CA ASP A 301 -29.18 -8.53 6.92
C ASP A 301 -28.03 -7.64 6.45
N ALA A 302 -28.35 -6.66 5.59
CA ALA A 302 -27.39 -5.63 5.24
C ALA A 302 -27.09 -4.75 6.45
N GLY A 303 -25.85 -4.26 6.54
CA GLY A 303 -25.39 -3.40 7.63
C GLY A 303 -23.95 -3.68 8.04
N PHE A 304 -23.60 -3.19 9.23
CA PHE A 304 -22.24 -3.31 9.76
C PHE A 304 -22.11 -4.50 10.71
N TYR A 305 -21.03 -5.26 10.52
CA TYR A 305 -20.66 -6.39 11.34
C TYR A 305 -19.28 -6.15 11.91
N THR A 306 -19.18 -6.07 13.24
CA THR A 306 -17.90 -5.86 13.93
C THR A 306 -17.31 -7.21 14.33
N LEU A 307 -16.05 -7.42 13.97
CA LEU A 307 -15.24 -8.57 14.34
C LEU A 307 -14.59 -8.33 15.69
N PHE A 308 -14.71 -9.31 16.57
CA PHE A 308 -14.16 -9.30 17.90
C PHE A 308 -13.22 -10.48 18.09
N LEU A 309 -12.15 -10.25 18.87
CA LEU A 309 -11.32 -11.28 19.44
C LEU A 309 -11.58 -11.30 20.95
N GLN A 310 -12.41 -12.24 21.41
CA GLN A 310 -13.05 -12.17 22.74
C GLN A 310 -13.99 -10.94 22.87
N GLU A 311 -14.83 -10.88 23.91
CA GLU A 311 -15.98 -9.94 23.93
C GLU A 311 -15.61 -8.44 23.92
N ASP A 312 -14.40 -8.07 24.36
CA ASP A 312 -14.05 -6.67 24.61
C ASP A 312 -13.06 -6.05 23.61
N ASN A 313 -12.63 -6.78 22.57
CA ASN A 313 -11.60 -6.29 21.64
C ASN A 313 -12.08 -6.27 20.17
N PRO A 314 -12.64 -5.13 19.69
CA PRO A 314 -13.03 -4.98 18.29
C PRO A 314 -11.80 -4.88 17.39
N LEU A 315 -11.71 -5.75 16.38
CA LEU A 315 -10.60 -5.83 15.44
C LEU A 315 -10.91 -5.21 14.08
N GLY A 316 -12.18 -5.27 13.65
CA GLY A 316 -12.57 -4.95 12.29
C GLY A 316 -14.05 -4.60 12.18
N THR A 317 -14.41 -3.70 11.29
CA THR A 317 -15.82 -3.48 10.91
C THR A 317 -16.00 -3.77 9.43
N TYR A 318 -17.00 -4.59 9.12
CA TYR A 318 -17.27 -5.06 7.77
C TYR A 318 -18.69 -4.68 7.37
N ALA A 319 -18.83 -3.96 6.27
CA ALA A 319 -20.13 -3.59 5.73
C ALA A 319 -20.63 -4.64 4.73
N PHE A 320 -21.83 -5.17 4.96
CA PHE A 320 -22.51 -6.12 4.08
C PHE A 320 -23.73 -5.48 3.42
N ASN A 321 -23.94 -5.78 2.14
CA ASN A 321 -25.03 -5.27 1.32
C ASN A 321 -25.71 -6.42 0.58
N TYR A 322 -27.00 -6.29 0.30
CA TYR A 322 -27.69 -7.22 -0.58
C TYR A 322 -27.13 -7.17 -2.02
N ASP A 323 -27.29 -8.26 -2.79
CA ASP A 323 -26.89 -8.26 -4.20
C ASP A 323 -27.90 -7.43 -5.01
N ARG A 324 -27.44 -6.29 -5.54
CA ARG A 324 -28.26 -5.35 -6.32
C ARG A 324 -28.71 -5.88 -7.68
N ARG A 325 -28.25 -7.06 -8.12
CA ARG A 325 -28.77 -7.71 -9.34
C ARG A 325 -30.20 -8.20 -9.18
N GLU A 326 -30.66 -8.47 -7.95
CA GLU A 326 -32.06 -8.83 -7.69
C GLU A 326 -33.00 -7.62 -7.77
N SER A 327 -32.46 -6.39 -7.78
CA SER A 327 -33.22 -5.15 -7.94
C SER A 327 -33.54 -4.80 -9.40
N ALA A 328 -33.09 -5.62 -10.37
CA ALA A 328 -33.54 -5.51 -11.75
C ALA A 328 -34.98 -6.04 -11.86
N LEU A 329 -35.95 -5.17 -11.57
CA LEU A 329 -37.34 -5.40 -11.97
C LEU A 329 -37.37 -5.49 -13.49
N ASP A 330 -37.36 -6.70 -14.03
CA ASP A 330 -37.78 -6.97 -15.41
C ASP A 330 -39.21 -6.45 -15.54
N TYR A 331 -39.36 -5.22 -16.06
CA TYR A 331 -40.62 -4.72 -16.53
C TYR A 331 -41.04 -5.58 -17.73
N TYR A 332 -41.77 -6.66 -17.44
CA TYR A 332 -42.59 -7.32 -18.45
C TYR A 332 -43.70 -6.34 -18.85
N ALA A 333 -43.52 -5.73 -20.02
CA ALA A 333 -44.51 -4.89 -20.70
C ALA A 333 -45.69 -5.72 -21.25
#